data_AF-A0A974HJT5-F1
#
_entry.id   AF-A0A974HJT5-F1
#
_cell.length_a   1.000
_cell.length_b   1.000
_cell.length_c   1.000
_cell.angle_alpha   90.00
_cell.angle_beta   90.00
_cell.angle_gamma   90.00
#
_symmetry.space_group_name_H-M   'P 1'
#
loop_
_entity.id
_entity.type
_entity.pdbx_description
1 polymer ?
#
loop_
_entity_poly.entity_id
_entity_poly.type
_entity_poly.pdbx_seq_one_letter_code
_entity_poly.pdbx_strand_id
1 'polypeptide(L)'
;MKDCKQKFRDLELFQRKYVAYDLHLRTLAEYMKVNRIPRGLRVRLCPTLFASDKEFCTRWEAIINKCSSDLMLATMERLQTELPNVVAQGKEKLAHHVQGFHTEVETRKRSKFQRDANDYSNGRVYRWRHPTQESFGDSGFIAGERQTRPKQRRRDDISPGPRSESASSSASSFLGGSQTTEVAPGAREDGEKSITKKKGQAATRYRRKQW
;
A
#
# COMPACT_ATOMS: atom_id res chain seq x y z
N MET A 1 -5.35 -3.69 15.03
CA MET A 1 -5.54 -4.02 13.60
C MET A 1 -6.11 -2.88 12.74
N LYS A 2 -6.89 -1.93 13.28
CA LYS A 2 -7.43 -0.79 12.51
C LYS A 2 -6.33 0.15 11.98
N ASP A 3 -5.22 0.30 12.69
CA ASP A 3 -4.12 1.21 12.31
C ASP A 3 -3.32 0.76 11.09
N CYS A 4 -3.05 -0.53 10.93
CA CYS A 4 -2.25 -1.01 9.78
C CYS A 4 -2.96 -0.74 8.45
N LYS A 5 -4.29 -0.93 8.42
CA LYS A 5 -5.10 -0.63 7.23
C LYS A 5 -5.09 0.86 6.91
N GLN A 6 -5.12 1.74 7.92
CA GLN A 6 -5.04 3.18 7.69
C GLN A 6 -3.68 3.59 7.14
N LYS A 7 -2.59 3.07 7.70
CA LYS A 7 -1.22 3.35 7.26
C LYS A 7 -0.99 2.93 5.80
N PHE A 8 -1.51 1.77 5.42
CA PHE A 8 -1.46 1.32 4.03
C PHE A 8 -2.25 2.24 3.09
N ARG A 9 -3.45 2.67 3.50
CA ARG A 9 -4.24 3.65 2.73
C ARG A 9 -3.48 4.96 2.54
N ASP A 10 -2.79 5.45 3.57
CA ASP A 10 -2.02 6.69 3.47
C ASP A 10 -0.88 6.55 2.45
N LEU A 11 -0.13 5.44 2.49
CA LEU A 11 0.92 5.14 1.50
C LEU A 11 0.35 5.02 0.08
N GLU A 12 -0.79 4.35 -0.07
CA GLU A 12 -1.49 4.24 -1.34
C GLU A 12 -1.90 5.63 -1.89
N LEU A 13 -2.37 6.52 -1.01
CA LEU A 13 -2.73 7.90 -1.39
C LEU A 13 -1.50 8.68 -1.89
N PHE A 14 -0.33 8.55 -1.25
CA PHE A 14 0.90 9.16 -1.75
C PHE A 14 1.27 8.63 -3.13
N GLN A 15 1.18 7.32 -3.32
CA GLN A 15 1.49 6.71 -4.61
C GLN A 15 0.54 7.17 -5.71
N ARG A 16 -0.77 7.24 -5.43
CA ARG A 16 -1.77 7.76 -6.37
C ARG A 16 -1.52 9.22 -6.71
N LYS A 17 -1.19 10.05 -5.72
CA LYS A 17 -0.85 11.45 -5.92
C LYS A 17 0.39 11.61 -6.80
N TYR A 18 1.44 10.83 -6.55
CA TYR A 18 2.65 10.81 -7.38
C TYR A 18 2.32 10.47 -8.83
N VAL A 19 1.60 9.36 -9.07
CA VAL A 19 1.24 8.92 -10.43
C VAL A 19 0.42 9.99 -11.15
N ALA A 20 -0.54 10.62 -10.45
CA ALA A 20 -1.35 11.69 -11.03
C ALA A 20 -0.48 12.88 -11.45
N TYR A 21 0.47 13.31 -10.60
CA TYR A 21 1.32 14.46 -10.87
C TYR A 21 2.31 14.18 -12.00
N ASP A 22 2.95 13.01 -11.99
CA ASP A 22 3.92 12.60 -13.00
C ASP A 22 3.27 12.46 -14.39
N LEU A 23 2.11 11.79 -14.46
CA LEU A 23 1.36 11.70 -15.72
C LEU A 23 0.88 13.07 -16.21
N HIS A 24 0.44 13.94 -15.30
CA HIS A 24 0.02 15.28 -15.69
C HIS A 24 1.19 16.09 -16.27
N LEU A 25 2.35 16.07 -15.61
CA LEU A 25 3.56 16.73 -16.08
C LEU A 25 3.98 16.24 -17.47
N ARG A 26 4.05 14.91 -17.67
CA ARG A 26 4.39 14.31 -18.98
C ARG A 26 3.40 14.71 -20.05
N THR A 27 2.10 14.69 -19.73
CA THR A 27 1.05 15.05 -20.66
C THR A 27 1.17 16.51 -21.09
N LEU A 28 1.38 17.44 -20.14
CA LEU A 28 1.60 18.86 -20.46
C LEU A 28 2.86 19.07 -21.29
N ALA A 29 3.95 18.35 -20.99
CA ALA A 29 5.16 18.41 -21.79
C ALA A 29 4.91 17.99 -23.25
N GLU A 30 4.11 16.95 -23.49
CA GLU A 30 3.71 16.55 -24.85
C GLU A 30 2.89 17.65 -25.54
N TYR A 31 1.91 18.25 -24.85
CA TYR A 31 1.13 19.38 -25.38
C TYR A 31 2.01 20.56 -25.79
N MET A 32 3.00 20.90 -24.95
CA MET A 32 3.96 21.96 -25.24
C MET A 32 4.82 21.65 -26.46
N LYS A 33 5.35 20.43 -26.59
CA LYS A 33 6.16 20.01 -27.74
C LYS A 33 5.43 20.16 -29.07
N VAL A 34 4.13 19.85 -29.09
CA VAL A 34 3.31 19.93 -30.32
C VAL A 34 2.56 21.26 -30.46
N ASN A 35 2.82 22.26 -29.61
CA ASN A 35 2.15 23.56 -29.58
C ASN A 35 0.61 23.46 -29.57
N ARG A 36 0.05 22.56 -28.75
CA ARG A 36 -1.41 22.37 -28.63
C ARG A 36 -1.91 22.76 -27.25
N ILE A 37 -3.09 23.39 -27.22
CA ILE A 37 -3.76 23.74 -25.97
C ILE A 37 -4.77 22.64 -25.59
N PRO A 38 -4.65 22.03 -24.39
CA PRO A 38 -5.61 21.07 -23.86
C PRO A 38 -7.02 21.68 -23.83
N ARG A 39 -8.04 20.88 -24.14
CA ARG A 39 -9.42 21.37 -24.24
C ARG A 39 -9.92 22.06 -22.96
N GLY A 40 -9.51 21.57 -21.79
CA GLY A 40 -9.88 22.17 -20.50
C GLY A 40 -9.23 23.53 -20.23
N LEU A 41 -8.18 23.90 -20.95
CA LEU A 41 -7.47 25.18 -20.81
C LEU A 41 -7.88 26.22 -21.85
N ARG A 42 -8.70 25.85 -22.83
CA ARG A 42 -9.15 26.77 -23.90
C ARG A 42 -10.18 27.73 -23.34
N VAL A 43 -9.79 28.99 -23.18
CA VAL A 43 -10.68 30.06 -22.74
C VAL A 43 -11.60 30.46 -23.89
N ARG A 44 -12.91 30.58 -23.63
CA ARG A 44 -13.89 31.09 -24.61
C ARG A 44 -14.00 32.60 -24.55
N LEU A 45 -12.88 33.28 -24.81
CA LEU A 45 -12.81 34.73 -24.77
C LEU A 45 -12.72 35.27 -26.20
N CYS A 46 -13.72 36.03 -26.62
CA CYS A 46 -13.79 36.65 -27.94
C CYS A 46 -13.72 38.18 -27.82
N PRO A 47 -13.12 38.88 -28.79
CA PRO A 47 -13.14 40.33 -28.81
C PRO A 47 -14.58 40.84 -28.96
N THR A 48 -14.95 41.82 -28.15
CA THR A 48 -16.27 42.47 -28.20
C THR A 48 -16.29 43.64 -29.19
N LEU A 49 -15.18 44.35 -29.30
CA LEU A 49 -14.95 45.43 -30.26
C LEU A 49 -14.12 44.89 -31.43
N PHE A 50 -14.43 45.33 -32.64
CA PHE A 50 -13.71 44.93 -33.86
C PHE A 50 -13.75 43.42 -34.18
N ALA A 51 -14.81 42.72 -33.75
CA ALA A 51 -14.98 41.30 -34.05
C ALA A 51 -15.11 41.00 -35.57
N SER A 52 -15.45 42.01 -36.38
CA SER A 52 -15.46 41.91 -37.84
C SER A 52 -14.07 41.99 -38.46
N ASP A 53 -13.09 42.56 -37.76
CA ASP A 53 -11.72 42.63 -38.22
C ASP A 53 -10.99 41.30 -37.93
N LYS A 54 -10.68 40.58 -39.00
CA LYS A 54 -10.00 39.28 -38.94
C LYS A 54 -8.58 39.40 -38.42
N GLU A 55 -7.87 40.49 -38.72
CA GLU A 55 -6.49 40.68 -38.28
C GLU A 55 -6.44 40.92 -36.77
N PHE A 56 -7.38 41.72 -36.26
CA PHE A 56 -7.53 41.92 -34.83
C PHE A 56 -7.91 40.62 -34.11
N CYS A 57 -8.88 39.86 -34.61
CA CYS A 57 -9.25 38.55 -34.06
C CYS A 57 -8.07 37.58 -34.01
N THR A 58 -7.23 37.56 -35.05
CA THR A 58 -6.04 36.71 -35.11
C THR A 58 -5.01 37.10 -34.05
N ARG A 59 -4.75 38.41 -33.88
CA ARG A 59 -3.89 38.92 -32.81
C ARG A 59 -4.43 38.61 -31.42
N TRP A 60 -5.74 38.75 -31.22
CA TRP A 60 -6.42 38.42 -29.97
C TRP A 60 -6.27 36.93 -29.62
N GLU A 61 -6.50 36.05 -30.58
CA GLU A 61 -6.31 34.60 -30.41
C GLU A 61 -4.86 34.26 -30.08
N ALA A 62 -3.89 34.90 -30.73
CA ALA A 62 -2.47 34.70 -30.43
C ALA A 62 -2.11 35.07 -28.97
N ILE A 63 -2.68 36.15 -28.44
CA ILE A 63 -2.48 36.56 -27.04
C ILE A 63 -3.04 35.51 -26.09
N ILE A 64 -4.28 35.06 -26.31
CA ILE A 64 -4.91 34.03 -25.47
C ILE A 64 -4.10 32.74 -25.53
N ASN A 65 -3.68 32.33 -26.73
CA ASN A 65 -2.90 31.11 -26.91
C ASN A 65 -1.58 31.18 -26.14
N LYS A 66 -0.89 32.33 -26.18
CA LYS A 66 0.32 32.56 -25.38
C LYS A 66 0.02 32.42 -23.88
N CYS A 67 -1.03 33.07 -23.38
CA CYS A 67 -1.42 32.95 -21.98
C CYS A 67 -1.75 31.50 -21.58
N SER A 68 -2.45 30.74 -22.43
CA SER A 68 -2.72 29.32 -22.18
C SER A 68 -1.44 28.48 -22.10
N SER A 69 -0.47 28.76 -22.96
CA SER A 69 0.85 28.10 -22.89
C SER A 69 1.62 28.47 -21.63
N ASP A 70 1.61 29.74 -21.23
CA ASP A 70 2.26 30.21 -20.00
C ASP A 70 1.63 29.54 -18.76
N LEU A 71 0.31 29.33 -18.74
CA LEU A 71 -0.37 28.58 -17.67
C LEU A 71 0.05 27.11 -17.62
N MET A 72 0.26 26.46 -18.77
CA MET A 72 0.79 25.10 -18.82
C MET A 72 2.20 25.05 -18.22
N LEU A 73 3.07 25.98 -18.59
CA LEU A 73 4.44 26.07 -18.06
C LEU A 73 4.45 26.29 -16.55
N ALA A 74 3.68 27.26 -16.05
CA ALA A 74 3.56 27.51 -14.61
C ALA A 74 3.08 26.27 -13.84
N THR A 75 2.14 25.51 -14.41
CA THR A 75 1.68 24.24 -13.83
C THR A 75 2.79 23.19 -13.83
N MET A 76 3.53 23.06 -14.93
CA MET A 76 4.65 22.12 -15.04
C MET A 76 5.76 22.43 -14.03
N GLU A 77 6.14 23.69 -13.87
CA GLU A 77 7.15 24.15 -12.90
C GLU A 77 6.74 23.79 -11.47
N ARG A 78 5.45 24.00 -11.13
CA ARG A 78 4.94 23.61 -9.82
C ARG A 78 4.97 22.10 -9.63
N LEU A 79 4.57 21.32 -10.64
CA LEU A 79 4.61 19.85 -10.58
C LEU A 79 6.04 19.32 -10.42
N GLN A 80 7.01 19.91 -11.11
CA GLN A 80 8.43 19.55 -10.99
C GLN A 80 8.96 19.80 -9.58
N THR A 81 8.51 20.86 -8.92
CA THR A 81 8.89 21.17 -7.53
C THR A 81 8.20 20.24 -6.53
N GLU A 82 6.93 19.89 -6.74
CA GLU A 82 6.14 19.08 -5.81
C GLU A 82 6.43 17.57 -5.90
N LEU A 83 6.80 17.06 -7.07
CA LEU A 83 7.06 15.62 -7.27
C LEU A 83 8.11 15.06 -6.30
N PRO A 84 9.31 15.67 -6.14
CA PRO A 84 10.28 15.24 -5.15
C PRO A 84 9.73 15.22 -3.73
N ASN A 85 8.93 16.24 -3.36
CA ASN A 85 8.34 16.34 -2.03
C ASN A 85 7.35 15.21 -1.75
N VAL A 86 6.49 14.86 -2.72
CA VAL A 86 5.55 13.73 -2.59
C VAL A 86 6.31 12.41 -2.42
N VAL A 87 7.39 12.20 -3.18
CA VAL A 87 8.24 11.00 -3.08
C VAL A 87 8.93 10.93 -1.73
N ALA A 88 9.50 12.04 -1.26
CA ALA A 88 10.18 12.11 0.03
C ALA A 88 9.22 11.78 1.19
N GLN A 89 8.04 12.40 1.23
CA GLN A 89 7.03 12.16 2.26
C GLN A 89 6.55 10.69 2.28
N GLY A 90 6.33 10.09 1.10
CA GLY A 90 5.94 8.69 1.00
C GLY A 90 7.02 7.75 1.53
N LYS A 91 8.29 8.00 1.17
CA LYS A 91 9.45 7.21 1.63
C LYS A 91 9.69 7.34 3.13
N GLU A 92 9.64 8.56 3.66
CA GLU A 92 9.83 8.82 5.09
C GLU A 92 8.77 8.10 5.92
N LYS A 93 7.49 8.19 5.53
CA LYS A 93 6.42 7.46 6.19
C LYS A 93 6.67 5.97 6.13
N LEU A 94 6.99 5.40 4.97
CA LEU A 94 7.29 3.97 4.86
C LEU A 94 8.43 3.55 5.78
N ALA A 95 9.54 4.31 5.79
CA ALA A 95 10.71 4.05 6.63
C ALA A 95 10.36 4.06 8.12
N HIS A 96 9.61 5.06 8.57
CA HIS A 96 9.14 5.13 9.96
C HIS A 96 8.30 3.91 10.36
N HIS A 97 7.44 3.43 9.45
CA HIS A 97 6.62 2.24 9.71
C HIS A 97 7.45 0.96 9.81
N VAL A 98 8.41 0.77 8.91
CA VAL A 98 9.32 -0.38 8.94
C VAL A 98 10.17 -0.35 10.21
N GLN A 99 10.68 0.82 10.58
CA GLN A 99 11.48 1.00 11.79
C GLN A 99 10.68 0.69 13.07
N GLY A 100 9.44 1.18 13.16
CA GLY A 100 8.56 0.88 14.30
C GLY A 100 8.24 -0.61 14.44
N PHE A 101 8.08 -1.32 13.31
CA PHE A 101 7.90 -2.78 13.34
C PHE A 101 9.18 -3.50 13.77
N HIS A 102 10.34 -3.06 13.29
CA HIS A 102 11.64 -3.59 13.70
C HIS A 102 11.82 -3.51 15.22
N THR A 103 11.61 -2.33 15.81
CA THR A 103 11.75 -2.12 17.26
C THR A 103 10.74 -2.90 18.08
N GLU A 104 9.49 -3.05 17.61
CA GLU A 104 8.47 -3.90 18.25
C GLU A 104 8.93 -5.36 18.30
N VAL A 105 9.36 -5.90 17.15
CA VAL A 105 9.79 -7.30 17.03
C VAL A 105 11.02 -7.55 17.88
N GLU A 106 11.98 -6.64 17.84
CA GLU A 106 13.21 -6.70 18.62
C GLU A 106 12.91 -6.71 20.13
N THR A 107 12.08 -5.79 20.60
CA THR A 107 11.68 -5.71 22.02
C THR A 107 11.01 -7.00 22.46
N ARG A 108 10.07 -7.53 21.66
CA ARG A 108 9.39 -8.80 21.96
C ARG A 108 10.36 -9.97 22.03
N LYS A 109 11.36 -10.03 21.13
CA LYS A 109 12.40 -11.06 21.14
C LYS A 109 13.31 -10.93 22.36
N ARG A 110 13.77 -9.73 22.70
CA ARG A 110 14.58 -9.46 23.90
C ARG A 110 13.85 -9.87 25.19
N SER A 111 12.57 -9.53 25.33
CA SER A 111 11.77 -9.93 26.50
C SER A 111 11.51 -11.44 26.59
N LYS A 112 11.42 -12.14 25.46
CA LYS A 112 11.37 -13.62 25.47
C LYS A 112 12.70 -14.19 25.94
N PHE A 113 13.80 -13.76 25.33
CA PHE A 113 15.14 -14.20 25.70
C PHE A 113 15.45 -13.95 27.19
N GLN A 114 15.07 -12.78 27.73
CA GLN A 114 15.27 -12.47 29.15
C GLN A 114 14.45 -13.38 30.08
N ARG A 115 13.21 -13.73 29.69
CA ARG A 115 12.39 -14.67 30.46
C ARG A 115 12.98 -16.07 30.41
N ASP A 116 13.38 -16.51 29.23
CA ASP A 116 14.03 -17.80 29.06
C ASP A 116 15.31 -17.85 29.92
N ALA A 117 16.16 -16.81 29.88
CA ALA A 117 17.34 -16.70 30.72
C ALA A 117 17.02 -16.77 32.24
N ASN A 118 15.91 -16.17 32.67
CA ASN A 118 15.43 -16.28 34.05
C ASN A 118 14.96 -17.70 34.38
N ASP A 119 14.29 -18.40 33.45
CA ASP A 119 13.86 -19.78 33.67
C ASP A 119 15.06 -20.73 33.80
N TYR A 120 16.11 -20.51 32.99
CA TYR A 120 17.39 -21.21 33.11
C TYR A 120 18.09 -20.93 34.45
N SER A 121 18.22 -19.66 34.85
CA SER A 121 18.91 -19.31 36.10
C SER A 121 18.20 -19.83 37.35
N ASN A 122 16.88 -19.97 37.30
CA ASN A 122 16.07 -20.50 38.40
C ASN A 122 15.83 -22.02 38.34
N GLY A 123 16.41 -22.74 37.37
CA GLY A 123 16.16 -24.18 37.18
C GLY A 123 14.70 -24.52 36.88
N ARG A 124 13.93 -23.57 36.34
CA ARG A 124 12.49 -23.69 36.03
C ARG A 124 12.19 -24.02 34.57
N VAL A 125 13.22 -24.34 33.78
CA VAL A 125 13.12 -24.68 32.34
C VAL A 125 12.13 -25.81 32.09
N TYR A 126 12.13 -26.85 32.94
CA TYR A 126 11.18 -27.94 32.88
C TYR A 126 10.53 -28.10 34.25
N ARG A 127 9.23 -27.85 34.34
CA ARG A 127 8.42 -28.14 35.53
C ARG A 127 7.72 -29.47 35.34
N TRP A 128 8.37 -30.56 35.71
CA TRP A 128 7.67 -31.83 35.84
C TRP A 128 6.73 -31.71 37.04
N ARG A 129 5.41 -31.85 36.85
CA ARG A 129 4.51 -32.10 37.99
C ARG A 129 4.89 -33.47 38.51
N HIS A 130 5.60 -33.52 39.63
CA HIS A 130 5.64 -34.75 40.41
C HIS A 130 4.19 -35.01 40.87
N PRO A 131 3.64 -36.22 40.64
CA PRO A 131 2.37 -36.56 41.25
C PRO A 131 2.53 -36.35 42.75
N THR A 132 1.65 -35.52 43.29
CA THR A 132 1.50 -35.30 44.72
C THR A 132 1.48 -36.68 45.37
N GLN A 133 2.53 -37.02 46.10
CA GLN A 133 2.45 -38.14 47.02
C GLN A 133 1.39 -37.73 48.03
N GLU A 134 0.21 -38.35 47.94
CA GLU A 134 -0.71 -38.38 49.05
C GLU A 134 0.03 -39.00 50.23
N SER A 135 0.57 -38.15 51.10
CA SER A 135 0.84 -38.53 52.48
C SER A 135 -0.27 -37.93 53.32
N PHE A 136 -1.22 -38.80 53.63
CA PHE A 136 -2.06 -38.73 54.82
C PHE A 136 -1.27 -38.16 56.01
N GLY A 137 -1.78 -37.08 56.60
CA GLY A 137 -1.17 -36.41 57.74
C GLY A 137 -2.10 -35.36 58.30
N ASP A 138 -2.86 -35.79 59.29
CA ASP A 138 -3.88 -35.07 60.04
C ASP A 138 -3.33 -33.85 60.83
N SER A 139 -4.24 -32.88 61.04
CA SER A 139 -4.31 -31.87 62.11
C SER A 139 -3.41 -30.61 62.08
N GLY A 140 -4.07 -29.46 62.20
CA GLY A 140 -3.47 -28.23 62.77
C GLY A 140 -3.89 -26.91 62.13
N PHE A 141 -5.06 -26.38 62.52
CA PHE A 141 -5.48 -24.99 62.28
C PHE A 141 -4.44 -23.96 62.73
N ILE A 142 -4.20 -22.88 61.95
CA ILE A 142 -4.31 -21.48 62.42
C ILE A 142 -4.91 -20.61 61.31
N ALA A 143 -5.91 -19.82 61.70
CA ALA A 143 -6.71 -18.91 60.89
C ALA A 143 -5.94 -17.65 60.45
N GLY A 144 -6.32 -17.09 59.29
CA GLY A 144 -5.81 -15.83 58.77
C GLY A 144 -6.56 -15.34 57.53
N GLU A 145 -7.78 -14.84 57.76
CA GLU A 145 -8.43 -13.75 57.02
C GLU A 145 -8.87 -13.96 55.55
N ARG A 146 -10.14 -14.34 55.39
CA ARG A 146 -10.92 -14.15 54.16
C ARG A 146 -11.34 -12.69 54.02
N GLN A 147 -10.75 -11.95 53.08
CA GLN A 147 -11.46 -10.83 52.45
C GLN A 147 -12.38 -11.34 51.35
N THR A 148 -13.67 -11.12 51.54
CA THR A 148 -14.75 -11.39 50.62
C THR A 148 -14.75 -10.37 49.48
N ARG A 149 -14.93 -10.83 48.23
CA ARG A 149 -15.40 -9.97 47.13
C ARG A 149 -16.48 -10.71 46.32
N PRO A 150 -17.59 -10.04 45.92
CA PRO A 150 -18.86 -10.71 45.70
C PRO A 150 -18.98 -11.40 44.34
N LYS A 151 -19.75 -12.49 44.35
CA LYS A 151 -20.18 -13.30 43.20
C LYS A 151 -21.43 -12.67 42.58
N GLN A 152 -21.33 -12.10 41.38
CA GLN A 152 -22.50 -11.73 40.58
C GLN A 152 -22.89 -12.92 39.70
N ARG A 153 -24.06 -13.51 39.98
CA ARG A 153 -24.74 -14.47 39.12
C ARG A 153 -25.40 -13.74 37.95
N ARG A 154 -25.36 -14.32 36.74
CA ARG A 154 -26.55 -14.63 35.91
C ARG A 154 -26.25 -15.76 34.91
N ARG A 155 -27.20 -16.70 34.82
CA ARG A 155 -27.43 -17.67 33.72
C ARG A 155 -27.80 -16.87 32.43
N ASP A 156 -27.66 -17.35 31.20
CA ASP A 156 -28.23 -18.54 30.53
C ASP A 156 -27.26 -19.00 29.41
N ASP A 157 -26.87 -20.28 29.28
CA ASP A 157 -27.53 -21.45 28.67
C ASP A 157 -27.49 -21.51 27.12
N ILE A 158 -27.34 -22.75 26.62
CA ILE A 158 -27.36 -23.26 25.23
C ILE A 158 -25.98 -23.54 24.58
N SER A 159 -25.59 -24.82 24.69
CA SER A 159 -24.75 -25.58 23.73
C SER A 159 -25.69 -26.30 22.73
N PRO A 160 -25.26 -26.77 21.52
CA PRO A 160 -24.30 -27.88 21.40
C PRO A 160 -23.32 -27.81 20.20
N GLY A 161 -22.23 -28.60 20.26
CA GLY A 161 -21.34 -28.93 19.11
C GLY A 161 -21.99 -29.93 18.13
N PRO A 162 -21.24 -30.69 17.26
CA PRO A 162 -19.80 -31.00 17.32
C PRO A 162 -19.01 -31.08 15.95
N ARG A 163 -17.68 -31.31 16.04
CA ARG A 163 -16.75 -32.05 15.12
C ARG A 163 -16.59 -31.55 13.66
N SER A 164 -15.50 -31.71 12.92
CA SER A 164 -14.25 -32.48 12.97
C SER A 164 -13.28 -31.92 11.89
N GLU A 165 -11.97 -32.20 12.02
CA GLU A 165 -10.99 -32.42 10.92
C GLU A 165 -10.57 -31.21 10.04
N SER A 166 -9.30 -30.91 9.71
CA SER A 166 -8.03 -31.63 9.73
C SER A 166 -6.88 -30.61 9.78
N ALA A 167 -5.81 -30.94 10.50
CA ALA A 167 -4.50 -30.37 10.25
C ALA A 167 -3.85 -31.10 9.07
N SER A 168 -3.13 -30.38 8.20
CA SER A 168 -1.96 -30.96 7.55
C SER A 168 -0.94 -29.87 7.24
N SER A 169 0.25 -30.12 7.76
CA SER A 169 1.50 -29.41 7.61
C SER A 169 2.05 -29.53 6.19
N SER A 170 2.93 -28.60 5.80
CA SER A 170 4.26 -28.87 5.21
C SER A 170 4.76 -27.58 4.58
N ALA A 171 5.68 -26.87 5.21
CA ALA A 171 7.12 -27.11 5.19
C ALA A 171 7.77 -26.07 4.26
N SER A 172 8.43 -25.12 4.90
CA SER A 172 9.36 -24.16 4.32
C SER A 172 10.57 -24.90 3.73
N SER A 173 10.81 -24.78 2.43
CA SER A 173 12.11 -25.07 1.82
C SER A 173 12.87 -23.76 1.59
N PHE A 174 13.69 -23.47 2.59
CA PHE A 174 14.76 -22.49 2.58
C PHE A 174 15.97 -23.16 1.88
N LEU A 175 16.53 -22.49 0.86
CA LEU A 175 17.84 -22.71 0.19
C LEU A 175 17.94 -23.75 -0.94
N GLY A 176 18.60 -23.29 -2.02
CA GLY A 176 19.21 -24.07 -3.10
C GLY A 176 18.63 -23.66 -4.46
N GLY A 177 19.33 -23.04 -5.41
CA GLY A 177 20.73 -22.74 -5.61
C GLY A 177 20.87 -22.47 -7.13
N SER A 178 21.55 -21.38 -7.50
CA SER A 178 21.85 -21.02 -8.90
C SER A 178 22.51 -22.16 -9.66
N GLN A 179 22.16 -22.34 -10.95
CA GLN A 179 23.15 -22.53 -12.02
C GLN A 179 22.68 -21.84 -13.31
N THR A 180 23.53 -20.92 -13.75
CA THR A 180 23.64 -20.36 -15.10
C THR A 180 24.14 -21.43 -16.06
N THR A 181 23.67 -21.44 -17.30
CA THR A 181 24.46 -21.94 -18.43
C THR A 181 23.99 -21.24 -19.70
N GLU A 182 24.81 -20.31 -20.16
CA GLU A 182 24.81 -19.81 -21.52
C GLU A 182 25.49 -20.83 -22.43
N VAL A 183 24.89 -21.15 -23.58
CA VAL A 183 25.60 -21.55 -24.79
C VAL A 183 24.83 -20.98 -25.99
N ALA A 184 25.52 -20.15 -26.78
CA ALA A 184 25.20 -19.77 -28.16
C ALA A 184 26.41 -20.21 -29.03
N PRO A 185 26.47 -20.00 -30.38
CA PRO A 185 25.47 -19.54 -31.36
C PRO A 185 25.45 -20.40 -32.66
N GLY A 186 24.57 -20.08 -33.63
CA GLY A 186 24.76 -20.55 -35.01
C GLY A 186 23.61 -20.33 -36.01
N ALA A 187 23.82 -19.39 -36.93
CA ALA A 187 23.36 -19.30 -38.34
C ALA A 187 21.87 -19.14 -38.73
N ARG A 188 21.57 -17.91 -39.18
CA ARG A 188 20.91 -17.46 -40.44
C ARG A 188 19.96 -18.43 -41.18
N GLU A 189 18.72 -17.99 -41.45
CA GLU A 189 18.27 -17.52 -42.78
C GLU A 189 16.79 -17.10 -42.79
N ASP A 190 16.46 -16.34 -43.85
CA ASP A 190 15.29 -15.52 -44.12
C ASP A 190 13.96 -16.28 -44.28
N GLY A 191 12.84 -15.58 -44.07
CA GLY A 191 11.51 -16.18 -44.23
C GLY A 191 10.34 -15.23 -44.00
N GLU A 192 10.19 -14.26 -44.90
CA GLU A 192 9.05 -13.37 -45.08
C GLU A 192 7.72 -14.14 -45.25
N LYS A 193 6.64 -13.78 -44.53
CA LYS A 193 5.24 -13.99 -44.95
C LYS A 193 4.18 -13.26 -44.08
N SER A 194 3.61 -12.23 -44.71
CA SER A 194 2.23 -11.72 -44.66
C SER A 194 1.35 -11.89 -43.40
N ILE A 195 1.05 -10.77 -42.74
CA ILE A 195 -0.07 -10.62 -41.79
C ILE A 195 -1.28 -10.04 -42.54
N THR A 196 -2.39 -10.78 -42.59
CA THR A 196 -3.71 -10.26 -42.97
C THR A 196 -4.70 -10.34 -41.80
N LYS A 197 -5.40 -9.22 -41.58
CA LYS A 197 -6.71 -9.05 -40.93
C LYS A 197 -6.86 -9.50 -39.46
N LYS A 198 -7.18 -8.54 -38.58
CA LYS A 198 -8.57 -8.34 -38.13
C LYS A 198 -8.81 -7.06 -37.34
N LYS A 199 -9.83 -6.35 -37.81
CA LYS A 199 -10.58 -5.26 -37.21
C LYS A 199 -11.31 -5.78 -35.96
N GLY A 200 -11.20 -5.09 -34.83
CA GLY A 200 -11.93 -5.42 -33.60
C GLY A 200 -12.15 -4.15 -32.78
N GLN A 201 -13.32 -3.54 -32.96
CA GLN A 201 -13.73 -2.30 -32.33
C GLN A 201 -13.93 -2.45 -30.82
N ALA A 202 -13.51 -1.42 -30.09
CA ALA A 202 -13.85 -1.20 -28.68
C ALA A 202 -15.33 -0.77 -28.56
N ALA A 203 -16.02 -1.29 -27.55
CA ALA A 203 -17.25 -0.70 -27.03
C ALA A 203 -17.16 -0.61 -25.51
N THR A 204 -16.98 0.63 -25.05
CA THR A 204 -16.86 1.02 -23.66
C THR A 204 -18.19 0.93 -22.93
N ARG A 205 -18.11 0.50 -21.67
CA ARG A 205 -19.21 0.39 -20.71
C ARG A 205 -19.72 1.77 -20.21
N TYR A 206 -20.87 1.69 -19.56
CA TYR A 206 -21.40 2.54 -18.48
C TYR A 206 -22.18 3.80 -18.84
N ARG A 207 -23.50 3.62 -18.77
CA ARG A 207 -24.55 4.64 -18.64
C ARG A 207 -24.63 5.06 -17.16
N ARG A 208 -24.38 6.34 -16.85
CA ARG A 208 -24.71 6.94 -15.54
C ARG A 208 -25.98 7.80 -15.65
N LYS A 209 -26.73 7.76 -14.56
CA LYS A 209 -28.07 8.32 -14.34
C LYS A 209 -28.04 9.86 -14.23
N GLN A 210 -29.09 10.48 -14.75
CA GLN A 210 -29.57 11.84 -14.45
C GLN A 210 -30.31 11.80 -13.08
N TRP A 211 -30.56 12.85 -12.31
CA TRP A 211 -30.38 14.31 -12.38
C TRP A 211 -29.82 14.76 -11.02
#